data_AF-A0A7C4V066-F1
#
_entry.id   AF-A0A7C4V066-F1
#
_cell.length_a   1.000
_cell.length_b   1.000
_cell.length_c   1.000
_cell.angle_alpha   90.00
_cell.angle_beta   90.00
_cell.angle_gamma   90.00
#
_symmetry.space_group_name_H-M   'P 1'
#
loop_
_entity.id
_entity.type
_entity.pdbx_description
1 polymer ?
#
loop_
_entity_poly.entity_id
_entity_poly.type
_entity_poly.pdbx_seq_one_letter_code
_entity_poly.pdbx_strand_id
1 'polypeptide(L)'
;MNRRAFFLGLVSSDLFGKKRPIHAKKVQHHRQKVPELAAIECTSPSVRGVILNDRYTTQGRIERSLRWENITNAVEKKYRIPSGYLLGMIAQESMGDPTLPNLGGDGGLGLIHMQPLLASQYGLKMITYSRRLRDFHQGKKIEELLDKKNRDLVEIAKYDERLHPVKNVDAAARMLKDHYQRTGSWHLALERYAGRKTYDSQVTRFALLSNNLNYRRKLEREFDERNKSILVNGQPLTFRKYLSIAHNMNNCQFELQKYSLDR
;
A
#
# COMPACT_ATOMS: atom_id res chain seq x y z
N MET A 1 2.13 -30.41 61.99
CA MET A 1 2.88 -30.99 60.85
C MET A 1 1.90 -31.81 60.00
N ASN A 2 1.39 -31.25 58.90
CA ASN A 2 0.45 -31.95 58.02
C ASN A 2 1.06 -32.03 56.60
N ARG A 3 1.46 -33.23 56.19
CA ARG A 3 1.95 -33.54 54.84
C ARG A 3 0.74 -33.77 53.92
N ARG A 4 0.49 -32.86 52.97
CA ARG A 4 -0.40 -33.11 51.84
C ARG A 4 0.37 -33.88 50.76
N ALA A 5 -0.11 -35.07 50.43
CA ALA A 5 0.35 -35.86 49.30
C ALA A 5 -0.15 -35.24 47.99
N PHE A 6 0.78 -34.92 47.09
CA PHE A 6 0.49 -34.50 45.72
C PHE A 6 0.28 -35.76 44.87
N PHE A 7 -0.94 -35.95 44.36
CA PHE A 7 -1.23 -36.95 43.32
C PHE A 7 -0.91 -36.32 41.96
N LEU A 8 0.21 -36.73 41.36
CA LEU A 8 0.56 -36.43 39.97
C LEU A 8 -0.24 -37.36 39.06
N GLY A 9 -1.30 -36.82 38.45
CA GLY A 9 -2.00 -37.48 37.35
C GLY A 9 -1.12 -37.47 36.09
N LEU A 10 -0.70 -38.66 35.66
CA LEU A 10 -0.09 -38.93 34.36
C LEU A 10 -1.11 -38.59 33.26
N VAL A 11 -0.90 -37.46 32.58
CA VAL A 11 -1.59 -37.17 31.31
C VAL A 11 -0.83 -37.90 30.21
N SER A 12 -1.51 -38.88 29.60
CA SER A 12 -1.07 -39.65 28.44
C SER A 12 -0.57 -38.72 27.31
N SER A 13 0.62 -38.99 26.80
CA SER A 13 1.32 -38.25 25.74
C SER A 13 0.84 -38.57 24.32
N ASP A 14 -0.30 -39.24 24.14
CA ASP A 14 -0.71 -39.79 22.84
C ASP A 14 -1.63 -38.91 21.98
N LEU A 15 -1.75 -37.60 22.30
CA LEU A 15 -2.53 -36.65 21.49
C LEU A 15 -1.69 -35.78 20.53
N PHE A 16 -0.41 -36.08 20.32
CA PHE A 16 0.34 -35.50 19.22
C PHE A 16 0.08 -36.26 17.91
N GLY A 17 -1.12 -36.03 17.37
CA GLY A 17 -1.47 -36.44 16.01
C GLY A 17 -0.39 -36.02 15.04
N LYS A 18 0.21 -37.02 14.36
CA LYS A 18 1.21 -36.84 13.30
C LYS A 18 0.73 -35.75 12.34
N LYS A 19 1.40 -34.60 12.34
CA LYS A 19 1.17 -33.52 11.35
C LYS A 19 1.38 -34.13 9.98
N ARG A 20 0.28 -34.37 9.24
CA ARG A 20 0.37 -34.84 7.86
C ARG A 20 1.20 -33.82 7.07
N PRO A 21 2.18 -34.26 6.26
CA PRO A 21 2.92 -33.35 5.40
C PRO A 21 1.91 -32.66 4.48
N ILE A 22 1.76 -31.35 4.66
CA ILE A 22 0.98 -30.53 3.74
C ILE A 22 1.78 -30.54 2.44
N HIS A 23 1.37 -31.38 1.49
CA HIS A 23 1.86 -31.29 0.12
C HIS A 23 1.47 -29.91 -0.41
N ALA A 24 2.44 -29.00 -0.41
CA ALA A 24 2.31 -27.69 -1.00
C ALA A 24 2.03 -27.91 -2.49
N LYS A 25 0.74 -27.82 -2.88
CA LYS A 25 0.37 -27.70 -4.29
C LYS A 25 1.25 -26.59 -4.86
N LYS A 26 1.97 -26.87 -5.96
CA LYS A 26 2.64 -25.85 -6.75
C LYS A 26 1.55 -24.84 -7.15
N VAL A 27 1.44 -23.77 -6.38
CA VAL A 27 0.57 -22.65 -6.72
C VAL A 27 1.16 -22.10 -8.01
N GLN A 28 0.44 -22.26 -9.11
CA GLN A 28 0.70 -21.50 -10.32
C GLN A 28 0.48 -20.04 -9.95
N HIS A 29 1.53 -19.39 -9.46
CA HIS A 29 1.67 -17.95 -9.65
C HIS A 29 1.46 -17.71 -11.14
N HIS A 30 0.79 -16.63 -11.49
CA HIS A 30 0.41 -16.25 -12.86
C HIS A 30 -0.95 -16.76 -13.29
N ARG A 31 -1.87 -15.80 -13.43
CA ARG A 31 -2.81 -15.72 -14.55
C ARG A 31 -3.58 -14.41 -14.60
N GLN A 32 -3.58 -13.61 -13.52
CA GLN A 32 -4.18 -12.29 -13.58
C GLN A 32 -3.23 -11.32 -14.28
N LYS A 33 -3.62 -10.94 -15.50
CA LYS A 33 -2.96 -9.94 -16.34
C LYS A 33 -2.90 -8.62 -15.58
N VAL A 34 -1.76 -7.94 -15.66
CA VAL A 34 -1.63 -6.57 -15.17
C VAL A 34 -2.64 -5.71 -15.94
N PRO A 35 -3.44 -4.87 -15.28
CA PRO A 35 -4.34 -3.95 -15.95
C PRO A 35 -3.61 -3.11 -17.00
N GLU A 36 -4.17 -3.04 -18.22
CA GLU A 36 -3.62 -2.21 -19.30
C GLU A 36 -4.08 -0.76 -19.10
N LEU A 37 -3.43 -0.09 -18.16
CA LEU A 37 -3.67 1.31 -17.81
C LEU A 37 -2.50 2.18 -18.26
N ALA A 38 -2.81 3.35 -18.78
CA ALA A 38 -1.83 4.38 -19.12
C ALA A 38 -1.75 5.44 -18.01
N ALA A 39 -0.58 6.06 -17.88
CA ALA A 39 -0.42 7.31 -17.16
C ALA A 39 -0.62 8.46 -18.14
N ILE A 40 -1.69 9.24 -17.97
CA ILE A 40 -2.07 10.33 -18.87
C ILE A 40 -2.09 11.67 -18.15
N GLU A 41 -1.81 12.74 -18.88
CA GLU A 41 -1.96 14.08 -18.33
C GLU A 41 -3.43 14.43 -18.15
N CYS A 42 -3.73 15.20 -17.11
CA CYS A 42 -5.07 15.66 -16.83
C CYS A 42 -5.02 17.06 -16.22
N THR A 43 -5.94 17.92 -16.63
CA THR A 43 -6.09 19.25 -16.03
C THR A 43 -6.80 19.11 -14.69
N SER A 44 -6.18 19.63 -13.64
CA SER A 44 -6.76 19.70 -12.31
C SER A 44 -6.40 21.03 -11.67
N PRO A 45 -7.26 21.60 -10.81
CA PRO A 45 -6.88 22.76 -10.02
C PRO A 45 -5.59 22.48 -9.25
N SER A 46 -4.66 23.43 -9.31
CA SER A 46 -3.41 23.36 -8.57
C SER A 46 -3.67 23.48 -7.07
N VAL A 47 -3.12 22.55 -6.29
CA VAL A 47 -3.07 22.61 -4.82
C VAL A 47 -1.65 22.88 -4.34
N ARG A 48 -0.91 23.72 -5.08
CA ARG A 48 0.44 24.14 -4.66
C ARG A 48 0.39 24.87 -3.32
N GLY A 49 1.42 24.64 -2.50
CA GLY A 49 1.57 25.29 -1.19
C GLY A 49 0.80 24.62 -0.05
N VAL A 50 0.11 23.49 -0.28
CA VAL A 50 -0.57 22.75 0.79
C VAL A 50 0.41 22.33 1.88
N ILE A 51 0.05 22.67 3.11
CA ILE A 51 0.78 22.36 4.34
C ILE A 51 0.16 21.11 4.95
N LEU A 52 0.91 20.00 4.86
CA LEU A 52 0.55 18.71 5.43
C LEU A 52 1.28 18.48 6.74
N ASN A 53 0.72 17.63 7.62
CA ASN A 53 1.47 17.14 8.76
C ASN A 53 2.78 16.44 8.36
N ASP A 54 3.73 16.41 9.29
CA ASP A 54 5.01 15.71 9.13
C ASP A 54 4.78 14.23 8.78
N ARG A 55 5.41 13.78 7.69
CA ARG A 55 5.24 12.43 7.12
C ARG A 55 5.69 11.29 8.05
N TYR A 56 6.49 11.57 9.07
CA TYR A 56 6.94 10.57 10.05
C TYR A 56 5.93 10.40 11.19
N THR A 57 4.97 11.33 11.36
CA THR A 57 3.89 11.19 12.34
C THR A 57 2.78 10.28 11.83
N THR A 58 2.04 9.64 12.75
CA THR A 58 0.84 8.86 12.38
C THR A 58 -0.18 9.69 11.62
N GLN A 59 -0.40 10.95 12.02
CA GLN A 59 -1.34 11.86 11.36
C GLN A 59 -0.90 12.17 9.92
N GLY A 60 0.36 12.55 9.72
CA GLY A 60 0.87 12.89 8.38
C GLY A 60 0.87 11.72 7.41
N ARG A 61 1.14 10.50 7.90
CA ARG A 61 1.02 9.28 7.08
C ARG A 61 -0.41 9.05 6.61
N ILE A 62 -1.39 9.15 7.51
CA ILE A 62 -2.80 8.97 7.18
C ILE A 62 -3.28 10.07 6.24
N GLU A 63 -2.98 11.33 6.55
CA GLU A 63 -3.36 12.52 5.74
C GLU A 63 -2.87 12.42 4.30
N ARG A 64 -1.61 11.99 4.10
CA ARG A 64 -1.05 11.79 2.76
C ARG A 64 -1.66 10.58 2.05
N SER A 65 -1.91 9.50 2.80
CA SER A 65 -2.42 8.24 2.26
C SER A 65 -3.87 8.34 1.80
N LEU A 66 -4.70 9.13 2.47
CA LEU A 66 -6.12 9.32 2.13
C LEU A 66 -6.34 9.84 0.70
N ARG A 67 -5.35 10.48 0.08
CA ARG A 67 -5.37 10.83 -1.34
C ARG A 67 -5.48 9.63 -2.28
N TRP A 68 -5.12 8.45 -1.81
CA TRP A 68 -5.12 7.20 -2.59
C TRP A 68 -6.28 6.28 -2.22
N GLU A 69 -7.18 6.74 -1.32
CA GLU A 69 -8.29 5.95 -0.80
C GLU A 69 -9.21 5.41 -1.90
N ASN A 70 -9.50 6.20 -2.93
CA ASN A 70 -10.35 5.72 -4.03
C ASN A 70 -9.72 4.55 -4.80
N ILE A 71 -8.39 4.55 -4.98
CA ILE A 71 -7.65 3.44 -5.59
C ILE A 71 -7.71 2.22 -4.68
N THR A 72 -7.35 2.37 -3.40
CA THR A 72 -7.34 1.24 -2.45
C THR A 72 -8.71 0.62 -2.31
N ASN A 73 -9.78 1.43 -2.21
CA ASN A 73 -11.15 0.92 -2.10
C ASN A 73 -11.56 0.11 -3.34
N ALA A 74 -11.22 0.58 -4.54
CA ALA A 74 -11.52 -0.14 -5.78
C ALA A 74 -10.79 -1.50 -5.83
N VAL A 75 -9.51 -1.50 -5.46
CA VAL A 75 -8.67 -2.71 -5.47
C VAL A 75 -9.09 -3.70 -4.37
N GLU A 76 -9.31 -3.24 -3.14
CA GLU A 76 -9.75 -4.06 -2.01
C GLU A 76 -11.08 -4.75 -2.32
N LYS A 77 -12.02 -4.01 -2.91
CA LYS A 77 -13.30 -4.56 -3.37
C LYS A 77 -13.10 -5.67 -4.41
N LYS A 78 -12.24 -5.46 -5.42
CA LYS A 78 -11.95 -6.43 -6.48
C LYS A 78 -11.40 -7.75 -5.91
N TYR A 79 -10.46 -7.68 -4.97
CA TYR A 79 -9.77 -8.86 -4.43
C TYR A 79 -10.39 -9.42 -3.13
N ARG A 80 -11.44 -8.78 -2.62
CA ARG A 80 -12.09 -9.06 -1.33
C ARG A 80 -11.10 -8.98 -0.16
N ILE A 81 -10.22 -7.98 -0.22
CA ILE A 81 -9.30 -7.64 0.88
C ILE A 81 -10.10 -6.83 1.92
N PRO A 82 -9.85 -7.00 3.23
CA PRO A 82 -10.50 -6.19 4.25
C PRO A 82 -10.30 -4.69 4.02
N SER A 83 -11.35 -3.91 4.26
CA SER A 83 -11.36 -2.47 4.00
C SER A 83 -10.26 -1.73 4.78
N GLY A 84 -9.52 -0.88 4.08
CA GLY A 84 -8.46 -0.03 4.63
C GLY A 84 -7.11 -0.71 4.80
N TYR A 85 -6.97 -2.01 4.50
CA TYR A 85 -5.69 -2.71 4.62
C TYR A 85 -4.64 -2.16 3.64
N LEU A 86 -4.99 -1.99 2.37
CA LEU A 86 -4.06 -1.43 1.37
C LEU A 86 -3.74 0.02 1.71
N LEU A 87 -4.71 0.80 2.18
CA LEU A 87 -4.44 2.16 2.66
C LEU A 87 -3.48 2.18 3.84
N GLY A 88 -3.65 1.24 4.78
CA GLY A 88 -2.75 1.06 5.91
C GLY A 88 -1.33 0.65 5.48
N MET A 89 -1.20 -0.18 4.45
CA MET A 89 0.10 -0.49 3.85
C MET A 89 0.74 0.75 3.22
N ILE A 90 -0.02 1.59 2.50
CA ILE A 90 0.52 2.84 1.93
C ILE A 90 1.07 3.75 3.05
N ALA A 91 0.31 3.90 4.13
CA ALA A 91 0.73 4.71 5.28
C ALA A 91 1.99 4.15 5.95
N GLN A 92 2.13 2.83 5.99
CA GLN A 92 3.26 2.16 6.61
C GLN A 92 4.53 2.17 5.74
N GLU A 93 4.39 1.89 4.45
CA GLU A 93 5.52 1.71 3.51
C GLU A 93 6.06 3.05 3.02
N SER A 94 5.22 3.83 2.35
CA SER A 94 5.63 5.03 1.61
C SER A 94 5.21 6.33 2.27
N MET A 95 4.49 6.27 3.39
CA MET A 95 3.92 7.43 4.06
C MET A 95 3.00 8.24 3.13
N GLY A 96 2.41 7.59 2.13
CA GLY A 96 1.54 8.21 1.12
C GLY A 96 2.26 8.95 -0.01
N ASP A 97 3.56 8.72 -0.21
CA ASP A 97 4.36 9.29 -1.30
C ASP A 97 4.91 8.19 -2.22
N PRO A 98 4.35 8.01 -3.44
CA PRO A 98 4.82 6.97 -4.36
C PRO A 98 6.26 7.18 -4.86
N THR A 99 6.77 8.42 -4.76
CA THR A 99 8.09 8.82 -5.26
C THR A 99 9.18 8.68 -4.21
N LEU A 100 8.85 8.22 -3.01
CA LEU A 100 9.81 7.98 -1.94
C LEU A 100 10.38 6.56 -2.12
N PRO A 101 11.66 6.38 -2.48
CA PRO A 101 12.25 5.05 -2.53
C PRO A 101 12.39 4.49 -1.12
N ASN A 102 12.41 3.16 -1.02
CA ASN A 102 12.61 2.51 0.26
C ASN A 102 13.99 2.86 0.87
N LEU A 103 14.03 3.02 2.19
CA LEU A 103 15.23 3.40 2.91
C LEU A 103 16.37 2.39 2.67
N GLY A 104 17.57 2.91 2.47
CA GLY A 104 18.75 2.11 2.16
C GLY A 104 18.94 1.80 0.67
N GLY A 105 18.04 2.26 -0.21
CA GLY A 105 18.22 2.15 -1.65
C GLY A 105 18.13 0.72 -2.18
N ASP A 106 17.38 -0.15 -1.51
CA ASP A 106 17.25 -1.57 -1.87
C ASP A 106 16.43 -1.82 -3.15
N GLY A 107 15.96 -0.76 -3.80
CA GLY A 107 15.19 -0.81 -5.03
C GLY A 107 13.67 -0.92 -4.82
N GLY A 108 13.16 -1.02 -3.58
CA GLY A 108 11.73 -0.95 -3.29
C GLY A 108 11.13 0.42 -3.64
N LEU A 109 9.95 0.42 -4.29
CA LEU A 109 9.34 1.66 -4.83
C LEU A 109 7.80 1.59 -4.92
N GLY A 110 7.17 2.75 -5.00
CA GLY A 110 5.72 2.90 -5.20
C GLY A 110 4.96 3.01 -3.89
N LEU A 111 3.63 3.15 -3.97
CA LEU A 111 2.80 3.37 -2.79
C LEU A 111 2.94 2.28 -1.72
N ILE A 112 3.17 1.02 -2.10
CA ILE A 112 3.31 -0.12 -1.18
C ILE A 112 4.72 -0.74 -1.25
N HIS A 113 5.72 0.01 -1.72
CA HIS A 113 7.15 -0.40 -1.79
C HIS A 113 7.38 -1.83 -2.31
N MET A 114 6.90 -2.12 -3.53
CA MET A 114 7.17 -3.42 -4.13
C MET A 114 8.65 -3.56 -4.49
N GLN A 115 9.27 -4.59 -3.93
CA GLN A 115 10.66 -4.98 -4.23
C GLN A 115 10.82 -5.46 -5.68
N PRO A 116 11.98 -5.25 -6.33
CA PRO A 116 12.12 -5.48 -7.78
C PRO A 116 11.73 -6.89 -8.26
N LEU A 117 12.25 -7.93 -7.61
CA LEU A 117 11.89 -9.31 -7.96
C LEU A 117 10.38 -9.55 -7.87
N LEU A 118 9.74 -9.08 -6.80
CA LEU A 118 8.31 -9.27 -6.58
C LEU A 118 7.50 -8.48 -7.61
N ALA A 119 7.84 -7.21 -7.85
CA ALA A 119 7.19 -6.41 -8.87
C ALA A 119 7.24 -7.08 -10.25
N SER A 120 8.40 -7.62 -10.65
CA SER A 120 8.54 -8.38 -11.89
C SER A 120 7.70 -9.66 -11.91
N GLN A 121 7.68 -10.42 -10.81
CA GLN A 121 6.85 -11.63 -10.69
C GLN A 121 5.35 -11.33 -10.81
N TYR A 122 4.91 -10.15 -10.37
CA TYR A 122 3.54 -9.66 -10.54
C TYR A 122 3.34 -8.83 -11.82
N GLY A 123 4.31 -8.87 -12.74
CA GLY A 123 4.17 -8.40 -14.12
C GLY A 123 4.39 -6.90 -14.34
N LEU A 124 4.85 -6.16 -13.32
CA LEU A 124 5.16 -4.73 -13.48
C LEU A 124 6.43 -4.56 -14.30
N LYS A 125 6.38 -3.68 -15.31
CA LYS A 125 7.54 -3.20 -16.04
C LYS A 125 8.33 -2.25 -15.14
N MET A 126 9.66 -2.35 -15.17
CA MET A 126 10.56 -1.55 -14.36
C MET A 126 11.64 -0.93 -15.23
N ILE A 127 12.26 0.16 -14.76
CA ILE A 127 13.34 0.87 -15.48
C ILE A 127 14.54 -0.02 -15.82
N THR A 128 14.74 -1.05 -15.00
CA THR A 128 15.74 -2.09 -15.20
C THR A 128 15.12 -3.42 -14.82
N TYR A 129 15.48 -4.48 -15.53
CA TYR A 129 15.11 -5.82 -15.13
C TYR A 129 16.00 -6.29 -13.98
N SER A 130 15.40 -6.70 -12.86
CA SER A 130 16.11 -7.29 -11.73
C SER A 130 15.46 -8.59 -11.28
N ARG A 131 16.29 -9.59 -11.00
CA ARG A 131 15.90 -10.88 -10.40
C ARG A 131 16.18 -10.92 -8.90
N ARG A 132 16.59 -9.80 -8.29
CA ARG A 132 16.97 -9.73 -6.88
C ARG A 132 15.85 -9.11 -6.07
N LEU A 133 15.65 -9.62 -4.85
CA LEU A 133 14.72 -9.01 -3.91
C LEU A 133 15.21 -7.62 -3.49
N ARG A 134 16.53 -7.43 -3.37
CA ARG A 134 17.16 -6.13 -3.12
C ARG A 134 18.15 -5.83 -4.24
N ASP A 135 18.05 -4.65 -4.84
CA ASP A 135 18.89 -4.23 -5.95
C ASP A 135 19.28 -2.75 -5.83
N PHE A 136 20.48 -2.51 -5.30
CA PHE A 136 21.02 -1.15 -5.12
C PHE A 136 21.35 -0.44 -6.43
N HIS A 137 21.66 -1.17 -7.50
CA HIS A 137 21.84 -0.56 -8.81
C HIS A 137 20.50 -0.01 -9.30
N GLN A 138 19.43 -0.81 -9.17
CA GLN A 138 18.09 -0.34 -9.49
C GLN A 138 17.68 0.83 -8.60
N GLY A 139 17.99 0.78 -7.30
CA GLY A 139 17.82 1.91 -6.36
C GLY A 139 18.44 3.21 -6.91
N LYS A 140 19.71 3.17 -7.33
CA LYS A 140 20.39 4.33 -7.92
C LYS A 140 19.70 4.82 -9.21
N LYS A 141 19.29 3.91 -10.09
CA LYS A 141 18.58 4.26 -11.33
C LYS A 141 17.21 4.90 -11.08
N ILE A 142 16.53 4.51 -9.99
CA ILE A 142 15.28 5.14 -9.57
C ILE A 142 15.53 6.59 -9.17
N GLU A 143 16.52 6.86 -8.32
CA GLU A 143 16.86 8.23 -7.91
C GLU A 143 17.23 9.10 -9.12
N GLU A 144 18.07 8.59 -10.03
CA GLU A 144 18.41 9.28 -11.28
C GLU A 144 17.16 9.63 -12.12
N LEU A 145 16.18 8.72 -12.20
CA LEU A 145 14.93 8.96 -12.91
C LEU A 145 14.06 10.02 -12.20
N LEU A 146 13.94 9.91 -10.87
CA LEU A 146 13.13 10.82 -10.06
C LEU A 146 13.64 12.26 -10.19
N ASP A 147 14.96 12.45 -10.11
CA ASP A 147 15.59 13.76 -10.25
C ASP A 147 15.44 14.29 -11.68
N LYS A 148 15.75 13.46 -12.69
CA LYS A 148 15.65 13.85 -14.11
C LYS A 148 14.24 14.29 -14.52
N LYS A 149 13.21 13.73 -13.90
CA LYS A 149 11.81 14.01 -14.23
C LYS A 149 11.11 14.91 -13.21
N ASN A 150 11.88 15.55 -12.31
CA ASN A 150 11.34 16.43 -11.27
C ASN A 150 10.21 15.77 -10.46
N ARG A 151 10.29 14.44 -10.27
CA ARG A 151 9.27 13.62 -9.58
C ARG A 151 7.86 13.75 -10.15
N ASP A 152 7.72 14.09 -11.44
CA ASP A 152 6.44 14.05 -12.13
C ASP A 152 5.95 12.60 -12.22
N LEU A 153 4.94 12.28 -11.41
CA LEU A 153 4.42 10.92 -11.26
C LEU A 153 3.88 10.34 -12.57
N VAL A 154 3.25 11.16 -13.41
CA VAL A 154 2.68 10.72 -14.69
C VAL A 154 3.80 10.35 -15.66
N GLU A 155 4.85 11.16 -15.71
CA GLU A 155 5.99 10.94 -16.60
C GLU A 155 6.86 9.75 -16.15
N ILE A 156 7.18 9.64 -14.86
CA ILE A 156 8.02 8.55 -14.35
C ILE A 156 7.32 7.18 -14.42
N ALA A 157 5.99 7.13 -14.28
CA ALA A 157 5.21 5.89 -14.39
C ALA A 157 5.28 5.24 -15.77
N LYS A 158 5.70 5.98 -16.81
CA LYS A 158 5.95 5.44 -18.17
C LYS A 158 7.20 4.54 -18.22
N TYR A 159 8.14 4.74 -17.31
CA TYR A 159 9.41 3.99 -17.26
C TYR A 159 9.39 2.90 -16.18
N ASP A 160 8.73 3.15 -15.04
CA ASP A 160 8.58 2.17 -13.95
C ASP A 160 7.13 2.09 -13.49
N GLU A 161 6.46 0.96 -13.78
CA GLU A 161 5.04 0.78 -13.46
C GLU A 161 4.78 0.61 -11.95
N ARG A 162 5.81 0.46 -11.11
CA ARG A 162 5.64 0.56 -9.65
C ARG A 162 5.28 1.99 -9.22
N LEU A 163 5.61 2.99 -10.03
CA LEU A 163 5.20 4.39 -9.81
C LEU A 163 3.79 4.68 -10.33
N HIS A 164 3.17 3.76 -11.09
CA HIS A 164 1.76 3.88 -11.46
C HIS A 164 0.88 3.43 -10.27
N PRO A 165 0.16 4.35 -9.58
CA PRO A 165 -0.54 4.04 -8.33
C PRO A 165 -1.49 2.83 -8.42
N VAL A 166 -2.32 2.77 -9.47
CA VAL A 166 -3.27 1.67 -9.63
C VAL A 166 -2.58 0.32 -9.85
N LYS A 167 -1.59 0.25 -10.76
CA LYS A 167 -0.84 -0.98 -11.03
C LYS A 167 -0.03 -1.45 -9.82
N ASN A 168 0.59 -0.53 -9.07
CA ASN A 168 1.34 -0.86 -7.87
C ASN A 168 0.43 -1.47 -6.79
N VAL A 169 -0.71 -0.82 -6.49
CA VAL A 169 -1.67 -1.30 -5.50
C VAL A 169 -2.34 -2.60 -5.94
N ASP A 170 -2.69 -2.75 -7.23
CA ASP A 170 -3.20 -4.01 -7.80
C ASP A 170 -2.20 -5.15 -7.67
N ALA A 171 -0.92 -4.93 -8.02
CA ALA A 171 0.10 -5.96 -7.91
C ALA A 171 0.34 -6.41 -6.46
N ALA A 172 0.37 -5.47 -5.51
CA ALA A 172 0.41 -5.80 -4.09
C ALA A 172 -0.83 -6.57 -3.63
N ALA A 173 -2.03 -6.21 -4.12
CA ALA A 173 -3.26 -6.92 -3.81
C ALA A 173 -3.29 -8.35 -4.35
N ARG A 174 -2.81 -8.58 -5.58
CA ARG A 174 -2.63 -9.94 -6.13
C ARG A 174 -1.66 -10.75 -5.28
N MET A 175 -0.56 -10.14 -4.84
CA MET A 175 0.39 -10.81 -3.95
C MET A 175 -0.22 -11.19 -2.60
N LEU A 176 -0.97 -10.28 -1.98
CA LEU A 176 -1.70 -10.59 -0.74
C LEU A 176 -2.73 -11.69 -0.96
N LYS A 177 -3.41 -11.71 -2.11
CA LYS A 177 -4.38 -12.76 -2.42
C LYS A 177 -3.72 -14.13 -2.52
N ASP A 178 -2.57 -14.22 -3.18
CA ASP A 178 -1.77 -15.45 -3.27
C ASP A 178 -1.33 -15.92 -1.87
N HIS A 179 -0.90 -15.00 -1.00
CA HIS A 179 -0.57 -15.34 0.38
C HIS A 179 -1.78 -15.79 1.17
N TYR A 180 -2.92 -15.10 1.05
CA TYR A 180 -4.18 -15.47 1.70
C TYR A 180 -4.65 -16.86 1.29
N GLN A 181 -4.57 -17.22 0.00
CA GLN A 181 -4.92 -18.56 -0.48
C GLN A 181 -4.06 -19.66 0.16
N ARG A 182 -2.82 -19.35 0.56
CA ARG A 182 -1.91 -20.29 1.24
C ARG A 182 -2.09 -20.34 2.74
N THR A 183 -2.53 -19.24 3.36
CA THR A 183 -2.63 -19.10 4.81
C THR A 183 -4.04 -19.28 5.35
N GLY A 184 -5.07 -19.01 4.54
CA GLY A 184 -6.45 -18.82 4.98
C GLY A 184 -6.67 -17.57 5.85
N SER A 185 -5.67 -16.70 6.00
CA SER A 185 -5.69 -15.57 6.93
C SER A 185 -5.03 -14.34 6.34
N TRP A 186 -5.73 -13.20 6.38
CA TRP A 186 -5.23 -11.91 5.90
C TRP A 186 -4.10 -11.37 6.77
N HIS A 187 -4.15 -11.59 8.08
CA HIS A 187 -3.06 -11.28 8.99
C HIS A 187 -1.78 -11.99 8.56
N LEU A 188 -1.83 -13.32 8.37
CA LEU A 188 -0.66 -14.08 7.94
C LEU A 188 -0.21 -13.71 6.51
N ALA A 189 -1.14 -13.23 5.67
CA ALA A 189 -0.81 -12.75 4.34
C ALA A 189 0.01 -11.45 4.40
N LEU A 190 -0.37 -10.51 5.26
CA LEU A 190 0.37 -9.28 5.53
C LEU A 190 1.76 -9.57 6.13
N GLU A 191 1.86 -10.45 7.12
CA GLU A 191 3.15 -10.83 7.69
C GLU A 191 4.09 -11.44 6.64
N ARG A 192 3.55 -12.27 5.75
CA ARG A 192 4.30 -12.86 4.64
C ARG A 192 4.72 -11.84 3.60
N TYR A 193 3.86 -10.86 3.30
CA TYR A 193 4.20 -9.77 2.41
C TYR A 193 5.45 -9.02 2.88
N ALA A 194 5.48 -8.61 4.15
CA ALA A 194 6.59 -7.85 4.71
C ALA A 194 7.78 -8.72 5.19
N GLY A 195 7.58 -10.03 5.34
CA GLY A 195 8.54 -10.91 6.01
C GLY A 195 8.70 -10.60 7.50
N ARG A 196 7.69 -10.01 8.16
CA ARG A 196 7.74 -9.52 9.55
C ARG A 196 6.43 -9.86 10.29
N LYS A 197 6.55 -10.47 11.47
CA LYS A 197 5.38 -10.88 12.28
C LYS A 197 4.53 -9.71 12.81
N THR A 198 5.14 -8.56 13.03
CA THR A 198 4.43 -7.38 13.58
C THR A 198 3.82 -6.49 12.50
N TYR A 199 3.86 -6.89 11.22
CA TYR A 199 3.41 -6.03 10.14
C TYR A 199 1.89 -5.83 10.12
N ASP A 200 1.13 -6.90 10.41
CA ASP A 200 -0.33 -6.82 10.45
C ASP A 200 -0.83 -5.80 11.48
N SER A 201 -0.26 -5.78 12.69
CA SER A 201 -0.70 -4.83 13.73
C SER A 201 -0.43 -3.37 13.34
N GLN A 202 0.66 -3.10 12.60
CA GLN A 202 0.98 -1.78 12.08
C GLN A 202 -0.02 -1.35 11.00
N VAL A 203 -0.28 -2.22 10.02
CA VAL A 203 -1.26 -1.97 8.95
C VAL A 203 -2.66 -1.81 9.52
N THR A 204 -3.09 -2.71 10.40
CA THR A 204 -4.40 -2.68 11.05
C THR A 204 -4.58 -1.42 11.89
N ARG A 205 -3.54 -0.93 12.59
CA ARG A 205 -3.60 0.36 13.28
C ARG A 205 -3.91 1.51 12.33
N PHE A 206 -3.24 1.59 11.18
CA PHE A 206 -3.53 2.63 10.19
C PHE A 206 -4.91 2.48 9.56
N ALA A 207 -5.35 1.25 9.26
CA ALA A 207 -6.68 0.97 8.74
C ALA A 207 -7.77 1.44 9.72
N LEU A 208 -7.64 1.10 11.01
CA LEU A 208 -8.59 1.49 12.06
C LEU A 208 -8.64 3.01 12.25
N LEU A 209 -7.48 3.68 12.33
CA LEU A 209 -7.44 5.14 12.48
C LEU A 209 -7.99 5.86 11.25
N SER A 210 -7.67 5.36 10.04
CA SER A 210 -8.18 5.93 8.80
C SER A 210 -9.69 5.75 8.66
N ASN A 211 -10.30 4.73 9.28
CA ASN A 211 -11.75 4.53 9.27
C ASN A 211 -12.48 5.13 10.48
N ASN A 212 -11.74 5.67 11.46
CA ASN A 212 -12.34 6.28 12.64
C ASN A 212 -12.87 7.69 12.33
N LEU A 213 -14.18 7.87 12.43
CA LEU A 213 -14.85 9.14 12.10
C LEU A 213 -14.36 10.33 12.95
N ASN A 214 -14.14 10.11 14.25
CA ASN A 214 -13.66 11.18 15.15
C ASN A 214 -12.24 11.58 14.80
N TYR A 215 -11.38 10.62 14.46
CA TYR A 215 -10.02 10.86 14.01
C TYR A 215 -10.00 11.62 12.67
N ARG A 216 -10.83 11.22 11.69
CA ARG A 216 -10.98 11.95 10.43
C ARG A 216 -11.45 13.38 10.62
N ARG A 217 -12.46 13.61 11.46
CA ARG A 217 -12.96 14.97 11.76
C ARG A 217 -11.88 15.83 12.42
N LYS A 218 -11.06 15.26 13.30
CA LYS A 218 -9.91 15.95 13.87
C LYS A 218 -8.90 16.33 12.78
N LEU A 219 -8.53 15.36 11.93
CA LEU A 219 -7.60 15.57 10.83
C LEU A 219 -8.08 16.66 9.85
N GLU A 220 -9.38 16.63 9.51
CA GLU A 220 -10.06 17.61 8.65
C GLU A 220 -9.93 19.03 9.24
N ARG A 221 -10.32 19.24 10.50
CA ARG A 221 -10.20 20.55 11.16
C ARG A 221 -8.77 21.06 11.20
N GLU A 222 -7.83 20.19 11.56
CA GLU A 222 -6.41 20.56 11.63
C GLU A 222 -5.84 20.90 10.24
N PHE A 223 -6.24 20.17 9.21
CA PHE A 223 -5.87 20.49 7.82
C PHE A 223 -6.45 21.84 7.40
N ASP A 224 -7.74 22.07 7.62
CA ASP A 224 -8.44 23.28 7.22
C ASP A 224 -7.82 24.51 7.88
N GLU A 225 -7.49 24.42 9.17
CA GLU A 225 -6.84 25.51 9.89
C GLU A 225 -5.44 25.83 9.34
N ARG A 226 -4.62 24.80 9.05
CA ARG A 226 -3.28 24.98 8.46
C ARG A 226 -3.33 25.59 7.06
N ASN A 227 -4.40 25.32 6.31
CA ASN A 227 -4.51 25.65 4.88
C ASN A 227 -5.55 26.74 4.59
N LYS A 228 -6.05 27.44 5.61
CA LYS A 228 -7.15 28.43 5.49
C LYS A 228 -6.86 29.59 4.53
N SER A 229 -5.59 29.91 4.28
CA SER A 229 -5.16 30.96 3.34
C SER A 229 -5.04 30.49 1.90
N ILE A 230 -5.09 29.18 1.64
CA ILE A 230 -4.96 28.61 0.31
C ILE A 230 -6.31 28.67 -0.38
N LEU A 231 -6.36 29.32 -1.54
CA LEU A 231 -7.54 29.39 -2.38
C LEU A 231 -7.39 28.50 -3.61
N VAL A 232 -8.44 27.75 -3.93
CA VAL A 232 -8.55 26.98 -5.17
C VAL A 232 -9.79 27.46 -5.91
N ASN A 233 -9.61 28.07 -7.07
CA ASN A 233 -10.68 28.73 -7.84
C ASN A 233 -11.45 29.76 -6.99
N GLY A 234 -10.73 30.60 -6.25
CA GLY A 234 -11.29 31.67 -5.42
C GLY A 234 -11.97 31.21 -4.12
N GLN A 235 -11.98 29.91 -3.82
CA GLN A 235 -12.63 29.36 -2.63
C GLN A 235 -11.61 28.71 -1.69
N PRO A 236 -11.75 28.84 -0.35
CA PRO A 236 -10.86 28.21 0.62
C PRO A 236 -10.66 26.71 0.36
N LEU A 237 -9.44 26.25 0.53
CA LEU A 237 -9.10 24.84 0.41
C LEU A 237 -9.47 24.10 1.70
N THR A 238 -10.53 23.30 1.64
CA THR A 238 -10.87 22.34 2.70
C THR A 238 -10.24 20.99 2.45
N PHE A 239 -10.13 20.16 3.49
CA PHE A 239 -9.59 18.81 3.41
C PHE A 239 -10.39 17.94 2.45
N ARG A 240 -11.73 18.05 2.47
CA ARG A 240 -12.59 17.34 1.52
C ARG A 240 -12.33 17.76 0.09
N LYS A 241 -12.14 19.05 -0.16
CA LYS A 241 -11.83 19.58 -1.50
C LYS A 241 -10.45 19.10 -1.96
N TYR A 242 -9.46 19.08 -1.07
CA TYR A 242 -8.15 18.51 -1.32
C TYR A 242 -8.21 17.03 -1.71
N LEU A 243 -8.93 16.19 -0.95
CA LEU A 243 -9.11 14.78 -1.27
C LEU A 243 -9.88 14.58 -2.58
N SER A 244 -10.94 15.35 -2.81
CA SER A 244 -11.72 15.30 -4.06
C SER A 244 -10.85 15.60 -5.28
N ILE A 245 -10.00 16.64 -5.21
CA ILE A 245 -9.03 16.97 -6.26
C ILE A 245 -8.08 15.79 -6.50
N ALA A 246 -7.49 15.22 -5.44
CA ALA A 246 -6.58 14.08 -5.56
C ALA A 246 -7.27 12.84 -6.16
N HIS A 247 -8.50 12.54 -5.73
CA HIS A 247 -9.27 11.39 -6.24
C HIS A 247 -9.64 11.56 -7.70
N ASN A 248 -10.01 12.78 -8.12
CA ASN A 248 -10.26 13.11 -9.52
C ASN A 248 -9.01 12.97 -10.38
N MET A 249 -7.86 13.43 -9.87
CA MET A 249 -6.57 13.20 -10.52
C MET A 249 -6.28 11.70 -10.67
N ASN A 250 -6.52 10.89 -9.63
CA ASN A 250 -6.34 9.43 -9.74
C ASN A 250 -7.24 8.80 -10.80
N ASN A 251 -8.50 9.24 -10.87
CA ASN A 251 -9.46 8.75 -11.86
C ASN A 251 -9.01 9.05 -13.29
N CYS A 252 -8.51 10.27 -13.50
CA CYS A 252 -8.12 10.75 -14.81
C CYS A 252 -6.72 10.26 -15.20
N GLN A 253 -5.69 10.58 -14.41
CA GLN A 253 -4.28 10.35 -14.75
C GLN A 253 -3.89 8.87 -14.77
N PHE A 254 -4.57 8.03 -14.00
CA PHE A 254 -4.23 6.60 -13.86
C PHE A 254 -5.38 5.69 -14.23
N GLU A 255 -6.37 6.22 -14.96
CA GLU A 255 -7.47 5.49 -15.57
C GLU A 255 -8.23 4.56 -14.59
N LEU A 256 -8.37 4.98 -13.31
CA LEU A 256 -9.02 4.16 -12.27
C LEU A 256 -10.46 3.76 -12.64
N GLN A 257 -11.14 4.58 -13.45
CA GLN A 257 -12.47 4.24 -13.98
C GLN A 257 -12.44 2.99 -14.85
N LYS A 258 -11.46 2.86 -15.77
CA LYS A 258 -11.27 1.66 -16.61
C LYS A 258 -11.03 0.43 -15.73
N TYR A 259 -10.16 0.57 -14.74
CA TYR A 259 -9.87 -0.50 -13.78
C TYR A 259 -11.11 -1.01 -13.02
N SER A 260 -12.06 -0.12 -12.74
CA SER A 260 -13.27 -0.43 -11.95
C SER A 260 -14.37 -1.13 -12.76
N LEU A 261 -14.28 -1.09 -14.10
CA LEU A 261 -15.24 -1.69 -15.03
C LEU A 261 -14.91 -3.15 -15.38
N ASP A 262 -13.66 -3.57 -15.22
CA ASP A 262 -13.16 -4.93 -15.52
C ASP A 262 -13.61 -5.99 -14.47
N ARG A 263 -14.91 -6.07 -14.16
CA ARG A 263 -15.46 -7.04 -13.18
C ARG A 263 -15.76 -8.41 -13.76
#